data_AF-A0A2T2THZ4-F1
#
_entry.id   AF-A0A2T2THZ4-F1
#
_cell.length_a   1.000
_cell.length_b   1.000
_cell.length_c   1.000
_cell.angle_alpha   90.00
_cell.angle_beta   90.00
_cell.angle_gamma   90.00
#
_symmetry.space_group_name_H-M   'P 1'
#
loop_
_entity.id
_entity.type
_entity.pdbx_description
1 polymer ?
#
loop_
_entity_poly.entity_id
_entity_poly.type
_entity_poly.pdbx_seq_one_letter_code
_entity_poly.pdbx_strand_id
1 'polypeptide(L)'
;MIAYLLCAGFGTRMRPLTNETPKSLVHVAGRPILDHLLDELRPWSELDAIHLAVNHRDAEAFRAWAADHRSDLSDGGIDLHVHDDGVKAPDEQLGSMGDLQFLLDEVGLPDDGALVSGGDSLYRFPLAPILNAYDGATNQA
;
A
#
# COMPACT_ATOMS: atom_id res chain seq x y z
N MET A 1 0.63 -9.39 -11.86
CA MET A 1 1.56 -8.82 -10.85
C MET A 1 0.79 -8.13 -9.74
N ILE A 2 1.42 -7.88 -8.59
CA ILE A 2 0.76 -7.25 -7.42
C ILE A 2 1.55 -6.10 -6.80
N ALA A 3 0.87 -5.30 -5.97
CA ALA A 3 1.49 -4.26 -5.16
C ALA A 3 1.32 -4.52 -3.66
N TYR A 4 2.43 -4.56 -2.93
CA TYR A 4 2.46 -4.53 -1.47
C TYR A 4 2.68 -3.11 -0.96
N LEU A 5 1.68 -2.55 -0.29
CA LEU A 5 1.71 -1.20 0.27
C LEU A 5 1.85 -1.27 1.79
N LEU A 6 2.98 -0.78 2.30
CA LEU A 6 3.32 -0.82 3.71
C LEU A 6 2.74 0.43 4.41
N CYS A 7 1.61 0.26 5.09
CA CYS A 7 0.81 1.32 5.72
C CYS A 7 0.76 1.22 7.25
N ALA A 8 1.43 0.25 7.88
CA ALA A 8 1.39 0.01 9.33
C ALA A 8 2.12 1.07 10.17
N GLY A 9 2.79 2.04 9.53
CA GLY A 9 3.50 3.13 10.18
C GLY A 9 2.63 4.03 11.07
N PHE A 10 2.93 4.12 12.37
CA PHE A 10 2.23 5.04 13.30
C PHE A 10 2.49 6.54 13.06
N GLY A 11 3.38 6.89 12.12
CA GLY A 11 3.61 8.28 11.73
C GLY A 11 4.06 9.21 12.85
N THR A 12 4.78 8.71 13.86
CA THR A 12 5.10 9.44 15.11
C THR A 12 5.81 10.79 14.89
N ARG A 13 6.58 10.91 13.80
CA ARG A 13 7.28 12.14 13.40
C ARG A 13 6.36 13.22 12.81
N MET A 14 5.17 12.84 12.34
CA MET A 14 4.19 13.74 11.72
C MET A 14 3.12 14.22 12.71
N ARG A 15 3.26 13.91 14.01
CA ARG A 15 2.35 14.39 15.04
C ARG A 15 2.36 15.93 15.09
N PRO A 16 1.20 16.59 15.31
CA PRO A 16 -0.07 16.00 15.74
C PRO A 16 -0.96 15.44 14.63
N LEU A 17 -0.60 15.58 13.35
CA LEU A 17 -1.45 15.17 12.21
C LEU A 17 -1.84 13.69 12.27
N THR A 18 -0.96 12.86 12.81
CA THR A 18 -1.11 11.40 12.89
C THR A 18 -1.63 10.88 14.23
N ASN A 19 -2.15 11.77 15.08
CA ASN A 19 -2.81 11.36 16.32
C ASN A 19 -4.15 10.68 16.04
N GLU A 20 -4.91 11.20 15.07
CA GLU A 20 -6.26 10.75 14.74
C GLU A 20 -6.40 10.23 13.30
N THR A 21 -5.44 10.55 12.43
CA THR A 21 -5.43 10.10 11.03
C THR A 21 -4.22 9.21 10.76
N PRO A 22 -4.37 8.01 10.18
CA PRO A 22 -3.25 7.18 9.79
C PRO A 22 -2.32 7.92 8.83
N LYS A 23 -1.01 7.69 8.91
CA LYS A 23 -0.01 8.44 8.13
C LYS A 23 -0.32 8.47 6.63
N SER A 24 -0.65 7.31 6.04
CA SER A 24 -0.98 7.16 4.61
C SER A 24 -2.29 7.84 4.22
N LEU A 25 -3.18 8.13 5.18
CA LEU A 25 -4.47 8.78 4.96
C LEU A 25 -4.47 10.28 5.31
N VAL A 26 -3.33 10.84 5.71
CA VAL A 26 -3.18 12.30 5.84
C VAL A 26 -3.42 12.96 4.49
N HIS A 27 -4.14 14.08 4.48
CA HIS A 27 -4.50 14.77 3.25
C HIS A 27 -3.34 15.61 2.69
N VAL A 28 -3.07 15.46 1.40
CA VAL A 28 -2.20 16.32 0.60
C VAL A 28 -2.98 16.81 -0.61
N ALA A 29 -2.99 18.14 -0.82
CA ALA A 29 -3.79 18.79 -1.88
C ALA A 29 -5.28 18.38 -1.87
N GLY A 30 -5.85 18.18 -0.67
CA GLY A 30 -7.29 17.92 -0.49
C GLY A 30 -7.72 16.46 -0.55
N ARG A 31 -6.80 15.50 -0.76
CA ARG A 31 -7.09 14.05 -0.75
C ARG A 31 -6.03 13.25 0.01
N PRO A 32 -6.36 12.06 0.57
CA PRO A 32 -5.40 11.15 1.19
C PRO A 32 -4.13 10.95 0.35
N ILE A 33 -2.94 10.87 0.99
CA ILE A 33 -1.68 10.56 0.31
C ILE A 33 -1.81 9.26 -0.50
N LEU A 34 -2.45 8.24 0.09
CA LEU A 34 -2.65 6.95 -0.54
C LEU A 34 -3.45 7.02 -1.85
N ASP A 35 -4.35 7.99 -2.03
CA ASP A 35 -5.08 8.19 -3.29
C ASP A 35 -4.14 8.63 -4.41
N HIS A 36 -3.14 9.46 -4.09
CA HIS A 36 -2.12 9.84 -5.09
C HIS A 36 -1.29 8.63 -5.51
N LEU A 37 -1.01 7.71 -4.59
CA LEU A 37 -0.32 6.47 -4.93
C LEU A 37 -1.21 5.56 -5.77
N LEU A 38 -2.49 5.41 -5.44
CA LEU A 38 -3.43 4.65 -6.27
C LEU A 38 -3.47 5.18 -7.70
N ASP A 39 -3.51 6.49 -7.90
CA ASP A 39 -3.49 7.11 -9.24
C ASP A 39 -2.27 6.71 -10.08
N GLU A 40 -1.10 6.55 -9.44
CA GLU A 40 0.12 6.12 -10.11
C GLU A 40 0.13 4.61 -10.42
N LEU A 41 -0.63 3.81 -9.67
CA LEU A 41 -0.72 2.36 -9.85
C LEU A 41 -1.80 1.94 -10.86
N ARG A 42 -2.91 2.68 -10.97
CA ARG A 42 -4.00 2.38 -11.92
C ARG A 42 -3.56 2.15 -13.37
N PRO A 43 -2.57 2.89 -13.93
CA PRO A 43 -2.14 2.69 -15.31
C PRO A 43 -1.13 1.55 -15.49
N TRP A 44 -0.84 0.76 -14.44
CA TRP A 44 -0.05 -0.46 -14.53
C TRP A 44 -0.91 -1.57 -15.13
N SER A 45 -0.61 -1.98 -16.36
CA SER A 45 -1.46 -2.89 -17.14
C SER A 45 -1.51 -4.32 -16.64
N GLU A 46 -0.49 -4.75 -15.89
CA GLU A 46 -0.38 -6.11 -15.34
C GLU A 46 -0.65 -6.15 -13.83
N LEU A 47 -1.23 -5.08 -13.26
CA LEU A 47 -1.60 -5.06 -11.85
C LEU A 47 -2.92 -5.79 -11.64
N ASP A 48 -2.88 -6.89 -10.90
CA ASP A 48 -4.07 -7.69 -10.56
C ASP A 48 -4.61 -7.36 -9.17
N ALA A 49 -3.71 -7.04 -8.22
CA ALA A 49 -4.11 -6.80 -6.83
C ALA A 49 -3.18 -5.85 -6.07
N ILE A 50 -3.78 -5.12 -5.13
CA ILE A 50 -3.10 -4.25 -4.16
C ILE A 50 -3.38 -4.78 -2.75
N HIS A 51 -2.32 -5.07 -2.00
CA HIS A 51 -2.37 -5.58 -0.64
C HIS A 51 -1.74 -4.57 0.33
N LEU A 52 -2.53 -4.09 1.29
CA LEU A 52 -2.11 -3.11 2.28
C LEU A 52 -1.79 -3.82 3.60
N ALA A 53 -0.59 -3.65 4.15
CA ALA A 53 -0.32 -3.96 5.55
C ALA A 53 -0.66 -2.75 6.41
N VAL A 54 -1.53 -2.90 7.40
CA VAL A 54 -1.97 -1.82 8.29
C VAL A 54 -1.84 -2.25 9.74
N ASN A 55 -1.62 -1.28 10.63
CA ASN A 55 -1.63 -1.55 12.08
C ASN A 55 -3.07 -1.67 12.58
N HIS A 56 -3.27 -2.42 13.65
CA HIS A 56 -4.60 -2.68 14.22
C HIS A 56 -5.32 -1.42 14.67
N ARG A 57 -4.60 -0.45 15.24
CA ARG A 57 -5.17 0.83 15.70
C ARG A 57 -5.86 1.56 14.55
N ASP A 58 -5.24 1.55 13.37
CA ASP A 58 -5.66 2.31 12.20
C ASP A 58 -6.48 1.49 11.19
N ALA A 59 -6.63 0.18 11.42
CA ALA A 59 -7.21 -0.76 10.45
C ALA A 59 -8.65 -0.44 10.07
N GLU A 60 -9.47 0.09 10.98
CA GLU A 60 -10.83 0.53 10.66
C GLU A 60 -10.86 1.68 9.65
N ALA A 61 -9.97 2.66 9.81
CA ALA A 61 -9.87 3.80 8.88
C ALA A 61 -9.46 3.34 7.47
N PHE A 62 -8.52 2.39 7.37
CA PHE A 62 -8.15 1.79 6.09
C PHE A 62 -9.25 0.94 5.47
N ARG A 63 -10.03 0.20 6.28
CA ARG A 63 -11.19 -0.55 5.78
C ARG A 63 -12.27 0.36 5.22
N ALA A 64 -12.55 1.48 5.88
CA ALA A 64 -13.48 2.50 5.38
C ALA A 64 -12.97 3.11 4.06
N TRP A 65 -11.71 3.56 4.05
CA TRP A 65 -11.07 4.08 2.83
C TRP A 65 -11.10 3.07 1.67
N ALA A 66 -10.81 1.79 1.92
CA ALA A 66 -10.82 0.77 0.89
C ALA A 66 -12.22 0.50 0.34
N ALA A 67 -13.27 0.58 1.18
CA ALA A 67 -14.66 0.41 0.74
C ALA A 67 -15.05 1.46 -0.31
N ASP A 68 -14.58 2.70 -0.16
CA ASP A 68 -14.84 3.80 -1.10
C ASP A 68 -14.13 3.62 -2.45
N HIS A 69 -13.05 2.83 -2.51
CA HIS A 69 -12.22 2.66 -3.71
C HIS A 69 -12.41 1.32 -4.43
N ARG A 70 -12.92 0.29 -3.74
CA ARG A 70 -13.03 -1.07 -4.28
C ARG A 70 -13.81 -1.15 -5.59
N SER A 71 -14.94 -0.45 -5.70
CA SER A 71 -15.76 -0.49 -6.92
C SER A 71 -14.98 0.00 -8.14
N ASP A 72 -14.35 1.16 -8.00
CA ASP A 72 -13.60 1.83 -9.06
C ASP A 72 -12.34 1.03 -9.47
N LEU A 73 -11.65 0.42 -8.51
CA LEU A 73 -10.54 -0.49 -8.81
C LEU A 73 -11.01 -1.79 -9.48
N SER A 74 -12.14 -2.35 -9.03
CA SER A 74 -12.69 -3.58 -9.61
C SER A 74 -13.19 -3.39 -11.05
N ASP A 75 -13.66 -2.19 -11.42
CA ASP A 75 -13.99 -1.84 -12.80
C ASP A 75 -12.75 -1.88 -13.72
N GLY A 76 -11.55 -1.64 -13.15
CA GLY A 76 -10.26 -1.80 -13.79
C GLY A 76 -9.65 -3.20 -13.67
N GLY A 77 -10.34 -4.16 -13.02
CA GLY A 77 -9.84 -5.51 -12.79
C GLY A 77 -8.81 -5.65 -11.66
N ILE A 78 -8.72 -4.66 -10.77
CA ILE A 78 -7.75 -4.63 -9.67
C ILE A 78 -8.46 -4.95 -8.34
N ASP A 79 -8.01 -5.98 -7.64
CA ASP A 79 -8.49 -6.32 -6.30
C ASP A 79 -7.78 -5.49 -5.21
N LEU A 80 -8.54 -5.06 -4.19
CA LEU A 80 -8.01 -4.27 -3.06
C LEU A 80 -8.22 -4.96 -1.71
N HIS A 81 -7.10 -5.35 -1.08
CA HIS A 81 -7.06 -6.08 0.19
C HIS A 81 -6.39 -5.26 1.30
N VAL A 82 -6.98 -5.32 2.50
CA VAL A 82 -6.44 -4.68 3.71
C VAL A 82 -6.15 -5.76 4.74
N HIS A 83 -4.90 -5.86 5.15
CA HIS A 83 -4.37 -6.86 6.07
C HIS A 83 -3.94 -6.18 7.38
N ASP A 84 -4.60 -6.54 8.47
CA ASP A 84 -4.36 -6.01 9.82
C ASP A 84 -3.29 -6.88 10.51
N ASP A 85 -2.12 -6.30 10.78
CA ASP A 85 -0.97 -6.99 11.38
C ASP A 85 -1.13 -7.27 12.89
N GLY A 86 -2.22 -6.80 13.51
CA GLY A 86 -2.50 -6.95 14.93
C GLY A 86 -1.73 -6.00 15.86
N VAL A 87 -0.80 -5.18 15.35
CA VAL A 87 0.04 -4.25 16.12
C VAL A 87 -0.77 -3.06 16.60
N LYS A 88 -0.72 -2.75 17.90
CA LYS A 88 -1.56 -1.71 18.52
C LYS A 88 -0.77 -0.47 18.92
N ALA A 89 0.52 -0.61 19.18
CA ALA A 89 1.36 0.48 19.67
C ALA A 89 2.66 0.66 18.86
N PRO A 90 3.22 1.89 18.82
CA PRO A 90 4.43 2.19 18.06
C PRO A 90 5.69 1.39 18.47
N ASP A 91 5.80 0.96 19.72
CA ASP A 91 6.90 0.17 20.26
C ASP A 91 6.83 -1.32 19.88
N GLU A 92 5.68 -1.76 19.39
CA GLU A 92 5.41 -3.12 18.91
C GLU A 92 5.58 -3.25 17.38
N GLN A 93 5.95 -2.16 16.69
CA GLN A 93 6.05 -2.13 15.23
C GLN A 93 7.04 -3.17 14.69
N LEU A 94 6.60 -3.89 13.66
CA LEU A 94 7.42 -4.84 12.92
C LEU A 94 8.47 -4.13 12.04
N GLY A 95 8.16 -2.89 11.62
CA GLY A 95 8.95 -2.12 10.67
C GLY A 95 8.79 -2.64 9.24
N SER A 96 9.34 -1.92 8.26
CA SER A 96 9.04 -2.19 6.84
C SER A 96 9.36 -3.63 6.37
N MET A 97 10.45 -4.22 6.88
CA MET A 97 10.78 -5.61 6.54
C MET A 97 9.83 -6.62 7.19
N GLY A 98 9.38 -6.33 8.42
CA GLY A 98 8.42 -7.18 9.11
C GLY A 98 7.01 -7.05 8.53
N ASP A 99 6.58 -5.85 8.14
CA ASP A 99 5.32 -5.62 7.43
C ASP A 99 5.31 -6.35 6.07
N LEU A 100 6.44 -6.33 5.35
CA LEU A 100 6.59 -7.09 4.12
C LEU A 100 6.56 -8.60 4.37
N GLN A 101 7.27 -9.10 5.39
CA GLN A 101 7.23 -10.52 5.76
C GLN A 101 5.80 -10.95 6.11
N PHE A 102 5.06 -10.14 6.87
CA PHE A 102 3.67 -10.38 7.19
C PHE A 102 2.80 -10.53 5.94
N LEU A 103 2.94 -9.63 4.95
CA LEU A 103 2.20 -9.75 3.69
C LEU A 103 2.60 -10.98 2.87
N LEU A 104 3.88 -11.35 2.88
CA LEU A 104 4.37 -12.56 2.22
C LEU A 104 3.82 -13.83 2.90
N ASP A 105 3.64 -13.81 4.22
CA ASP A 105 3.05 -14.94 4.95
C ASP A 105 1.54 -15.06 4.68
N GLU A 106 0.83 -13.94 4.54
CA GLU A 106 -0.62 -13.90 4.27
C GLU A 106 -0.98 -14.19 2.80
N VAL A 107 -0.17 -13.69 1.85
CA VAL A 107 -0.50 -13.68 0.42
C VAL A 107 0.43 -14.59 -0.41
N GLY A 108 1.62 -14.92 0.10
CA GLY A 108 2.66 -15.64 -0.63
C GLY A 108 3.57 -14.71 -1.44
N LEU A 109 4.56 -15.27 -2.13
CA LEU A 109 5.40 -14.55 -3.09
C LEU A 109 4.79 -14.71 -4.50
N PRO A 110 4.53 -13.62 -5.25
CA PRO A 110 4.01 -13.72 -6.61
C PRO A 110 5.08 -14.20 -7.59
N ASP A 111 4.70 -15.08 -8.51
CA ASP A 111 5.61 -15.67 -9.50
C ASP A 111 6.07 -14.67 -10.58
N ASP A 112 5.26 -13.65 -10.85
CA ASP A 112 5.47 -12.63 -11.88
C ASP A 112 6.04 -11.30 -11.33
N GLY A 113 6.24 -11.22 -10.01
CA GLY A 113 6.86 -10.10 -9.32
C GLY A 113 5.89 -9.13 -8.66
N ALA A 114 6.45 -8.18 -7.92
CA ALA A 114 5.69 -7.23 -7.12
C ALA A 114 6.34 -5.85 -7.07
N LEU A 115 5.50 -4.82 -6.92
CA LEU A 115 5.93 -3.56 -6.36
C LEU A 115 5.83 -3.63 -4.83
N VAL A 116 6.90 -3.26 -4.12
CA VAL A 116 6.86 -3.00 -2.68
C VAL A 116 7.07 -1.51 -2.46
N SER A 117 6.12 -0.83 -1.81
CA SER A 117 6.24 0.60 -1.52
C SER A 117 5.63 0.98 -0.17
N GLY A 118 6.13 2.06 0.41
CA GLY A 118 5.47 2.69 1.56
C GLY A 118 4.19 3.37 1.11
N GLY A 119 3.09 3.19 1.85
CA GLY A 119 1.78 3.76 1.50
C GLY A 119 1.68 5.28 1.60
N ASP A 120 2.73 5.95 2.05
CA ASP A 120 2.85 7.41 2.11
C ASP A 120 3.82 7.99 1.06
N SER A 121 4.20 7.21 0.05
CA SER A 121 5.13 7.64 -1.00
C SER A 121 4.44 8.52 -2.04
N LEU A 122 4.90 9.77 -2.18
CA LEU A 122 4.48 10.69 -3.24
C LEU A 122 5.53 10.73 -4.34
N TYR A 123 5.21 10.16 -5.49
CA TYR A 123 6.07 10.17 -6.67
C TYR A 123 5.90 11.46 -7.46
N ARG A 124 7.00 11.99 -7.98
CA ARG A 124 7.02 13.23 -8.79
C ARG A 124 7.20 12.95 -10.29
N PHE A 125 7.05 11.70 -10.66
CA PHE A 125 7.17 11.17 -12.01
C PHE A 125 6.20 9.99 -12.14
N PRO A 126 5.70 9.71 -13.36
CA PRO A 126 4.75 8.63 -13.57
C PRO A 126 5.42 7.27 -13.32
N LEU A 127 4.77 6.39 -12.57
CA LEU A 127 5.30 5.05 -12.32
C LEU A 127 5.04 4.08 -13.47
N ALA A 128 3.92 4.23 -14.16
CA ALA A 128 3.46 3.28 -15.18
C ALA A 128 4.52 2.93 -16.25
N PRO A 129 5.33 3.84 -16.80
CA PRO A 129 6.36 3.47 -17.78
C PRO A 129 7.42 2.52 -17.23
N ILE A 130 7.75 2.61 -15.94
CA ILE A 130 8.73 1.73 -15.28
C ILE A 130 8.07 0.39 -14.94
N LEU A 131 6.86 0.43 -14.37
CA LEU A 131 6.13 -0.77 -13.98
C LEU A 131 5.76 -1.64 -15.19
N ASN A 132 5.29 -1.03 -16.28
CA ASN A 132 4.93 -1.74 -17.51
C ASN A 132 6.16 -2.21 -18.32
N ALA A 133 7.37 -1.77 -17.96
CA ALA A 133 8.61 -2.25 -18.58
C ALA A 133 9.26 -3.38 -17.78
N TYR A 134 8.79 -3.67 -16.56
CA TYR A 134 9.27 -4.76 -15.74
C TYR A 134 8.70 -6.09 -16.24
N ASP A 135 9.56 -7.08 -16.46
CA ASP A 135 9.21 -8.38 -17.05
C ASP A 135 9.58 -9.57 -16.15
N GLY A 136 9.99 -9.31 -14.90
CA GLY A 136 10.40 -10.35 -13.94
C GLY A 136 11.72 -11.05 -14.27
N ALA A 137 12.33 -10.80 -15.44
CA ALA A 137 13.53 -11.51 -15.89
C ALA A 137 14.83 -10.82 -15.47
N THR A 138 14.76 -9.57 -15.00
CA THR A 138 15.95 -8.73 -14.81
C THR A 138 16.93 -9.24 -13.73
N ASN A 139 16.50 -10.14 -12.83
CA ASN A 139 17.32 -10.70 -11.75
C ASN A 139 17.45 -12.23 -11.76
N GLN A 140 17.09 -12.90 -12.87
CA GLN A 140 17.32 -14.35 -13.00
C GLN A 140 18.73 -14.59 -13.55
N ALA A 141 19.71 -14.73 -12.64
CA ALA A 141 21.08 -15.13 -12.95
C ALA A 141 21.33 -16.61 -12.60
#